data_AF-A0A3D5KRA9-F1
#
_entry.id   AF-A0A3D5KRA9-F1
#
_cell.length_a   1.000
_cell.length_b   1.000
_cell.length_c   1.000
_cell.angle_alpha   90.00
_cell.angle_beta   90.00
_cell.angle_gamma   90.00
#
_symmetry.space_group_name_H-M   'P 1'
#
loop_
_entity.id
_entity.type
_entity.pdbx_description
1 polymer ?
#
loop_
_entity_poly.entity_id
_entity_poly.type
_entity_poly.pdbx_seq_one_letter_code
_entity_poly.pdbx_strand_id
1 'polypeptide(L)'
;MLNKQKILTIALTALLTLSLAIVFLAPNTDAHDPPWTVQTYAYVTATPNPYGLGSANPVIIVFWINSIPPTAAGTTGDRWLGMTLDVT
;
A
#
# COMPACT_ATOMS: atom_id res chain seq x y z
N MET A 1 30.02 -44.52 -24.78
CA MET A 1 29.31 -43.31 -25.26
C MET A 1 27.96 -43.22 -24.54
N LEU A 2 27.54 -42.06 -24.06
CA LEU A 2 26.18 -41.89 -23.52
C LEU A 2 25.16 -41.95 -24.66
N ASN A 3 24.02 -42.60 -24.42
CA ASN A 3 22.93 -42.61 -25.40
C ASN A 3 22.13 -41.28 -25.33
N LYS A 4 21.36 -40.97 -26.38
CA LYS A 4 20.60 -39.72 -26.49
C LYS A 4 19.65 -39.49 -25.31
N GLN A 5 19.01 -40.54 -24.80
CA GLN A 5 18.09 -40.48 -23.66
C GLN A 5 18.80 -40.04 -22.37
N LYS A 6 20.00 -40.58 -22.11
CA LYS A 6 20.82 -40.20 -20.95
C LYS A 6 21.33 -38.76 -21.07
N ILE A 7 21.73 -38.34 -22.27
CA ILE A 7 22.14 -36.95 -22.53
C ILE A 7 20.97 -35.99 -22.26
N LEU A 8 19.77 -36.32 -22.74
CA LEU A 8 18.58 -35.50 -22.58
C LEU A 8 18.12 -35.41 -21.12
N THR A 9 18.24 -36.51 -20.37
CA THR A 9 17.95 -36.54 -18.94
C THR A 9 18.92 -35.65 -18.17
N ILE A 10 20.23 -35.76 -18.44
CA ILE A 10 21.25 -34.91 -17.80
C ILE A 10 21.01 -33.44 -18.10
N ALA A 11 20.72 -33.09 -19.36
CA ALA A 11 20.45 -31.71 -19.76
C ALA A 11 19.21 -31.15 -19.03
N LEU A 12 18.13 -31.93 -18.93
CA LEU A 12 16.92 -31.51 -18.23
C LEU A 12 17.17 -31.34 -16.73
N THR A 13 17.88 -32.28 -16.09
CA THR A 13 18.21 -32.18 -14.66
C THR A 13 19.14 -30.98 -14.39
N ALA A 14 20.13 -30.74 -15.23
CA ALA A 14 21.00 -29.57 -15.14
C ALA A 14 20.20 -28.27 -15.27
N LEU A 15 19.28 -28.20 -16.25
CA LEU A 15 18.42 -27.04 -16.42
C LEU A 15 17.53 -26.81 -15.19
N LEU A 16 16.83 -27.84 -14.69
CA LEU A 16 15.97 -27.69 -13.52
C LEU A 16 16.76 -27.26 -12.27
N THR A 17 17.94 -27.83 -12.06
CA THR A 17 18.78 -27.48 -10.90
C THR A 17 19.31 -26.04 -11.00
N LEU A 18 19.69 -25.59 -12.18
CA LEU A 18 20.05 -24.18 -12.43
C LEU A 18 18.85 -23.23 -12.22
N SER A 19 17.66 -23.61 -12.68
CA SER A 19 16.44 -22.81 -12.49
C SER A 19 16.09 -22.64 -11.00
N LEU A 20 16.23 -23.70 -10.21
CA LEU A 20 15.97 -23.65 -8.77
C LEU A 20 17.04 -22.85 -8.03
N ALA A 21 18.31 -22.94 -8.44
CA ALA A 21 19.39 -22.17 -7.84
C ALA A 21 19.12 -20.65 -7.90
N ILE A 22 18.51 -20.15 -8.97
CA ILE A 22 18.15 -18.73 -9.09
C ILE A 22 17.09 -18.34 -8.05
N VAL A 23 16.09 -19.18 -7.81
CA VAL A 23 15.01 -18.91 -6.84
C VAL A 23 15.52 -18.90 -5.39
N PHE A 24 16.47 -19.77 -5.05
CA PHE A 24 16.98 -19.91 -3.67
C PHE A 24 18.19 -19.02 -3.36
N LEU A 25 18.99 -18.64 -4.36
CA LEU A 25 20.21 -17.84 -4.16
C LEU A 25 19.99 -16.36 -4.46
N ALA A 26 18.92 -15.99 -5.15
CA ALA A 26 18.58 -14.59 -5.31
C ALA A 26 18.23 -14.00 -3.93
N PRO A 27 18.81 -12.85 -3.55
CA PRO A 27 18.39 -12.17 -2.35
C PRO A 27 16.90 -11.78 -2.50
N ASN A 28 16.13 -11.96 -1.43
CA ASN A 28 14.79 -11.41 -1.36
C ASN A 28 14.91 -9.88 -1.35
N THR A 29 14.46 -9.24 -2.43
CA THR A 29 14.37 -7.79 -2.53
C THR A 29 12.90 -7.39 -2.46
N ASP A 30 12.55 -6.51 -1.52
CA ASP A 30 11.25 -5.84 -1.51
C ASP A 30 11.42 -4.46 -2.15
N ALA A 31 10.49 -4.08 -3.05
CA ALA A 31 10.48 -2.74 -3.64
C ALA A 31 10.21 -1.63 -2.58
N HIS A 32 9.76 -2.03 -1.39
CA HIS A 32 9.42 -1.19 -0.27
C HIS A 32 10.30 -1.50 0.96
N ASP A 33 11.55 -1.93 0.78
CA ASP A 33 12.55 -1.99 1.85
C ASP A 33 13.63 -0.90 1.66
N PRO A 34 13.71 0.12 2.54
CA PRO A 34 12.90 0.32 3.73
C PRO A 34 11.46 0.77 3.42
N PRO A 35 10.49 0.55 4.36
CA PRO A 35 9.09 0.93 4.18
C PRO A 35 8.94 2.39 3.77
N TRP A 36 8.07 2.63 2.79
CA TRP A 36 7.80 3.99 2.33
C TRP A 36 6.98 4.76 3.37
N THR A 37 7.40 5.99 3.66
CA THR A 37 6.58 6.94 4.40
C THR A 37 5.79 7.77 3.38
N VAL A 38 4.55 7.37 3.12
CA VAL A 38 3.64 8.13 2.26
C VAL A 38 2.97 9.21 3.09
N GLN A 39 3.25 10.48 2.79
CA GLN A 39 2.61 11.58 3.49
C GLN A 39 1.13 11.69 3.12
N THR A 40 0.28 11.77 4.13
CA THR A 40 -1.15 12.04 3.98
C THR A 40 -1.49 13.47 4.42
N TYR A 41 -2.55 14.01 3.85
CA TYR A 41 -3.02 15.37 4.10
C TYR A 41 -4.48 15.32 4.54
N ALA A 42 -4.77 16.08 5.59
CA ALA A 42 -6.12 16.35 6.04
C ALA A 42 -6.59 17.69 5.48
N TYR A 43 -7.75 17.68 4.85
CA TYR A 43 -8.44 18.88 4.40
C TYR A 43 -9.62 19.14 5.34
N VAL A 44 -9.77 20.39 5.75
CA VAL A 44 -10.86 20.82 6.63
C VAL A 44 -11.49 22.07 6.03
N THR A 45 -12.82 22.13 6.04
CA THR A 45 -13.58 23.30 5.63
C THR A 45 -14.77 23.51 6.54
N ALA A 46 -15.14 24.77 6.75
CA ALA A 46 -16.35 25.17 7.44
C ALA A 46 -17.43 25.50 6.40
N THR A 47 -18.66 25.03 6.62
CA THR A 47 -19.81 25.33 5.74
C THR A 47 -21.05 25.71 6.56
N PRO A 48 -21.81 26.75 6.16
CA PRO A 48 -21.54 27.62 5.00
C PRO A 48 -20.37 28.59 5.26
N ASN A 49 -19.64 28.93 4.20
CA ASN A 49 -18.60 29.95 4.21
C ASN A 49 -18.81 30.88 2.99
N PRO A 50 -19.19 32.16 3.19
CA PRO A 50 -19.18 32.90 4.46
C PRO A 50 -20.33 32.53 5.41
N TYR A 51 -20.09 32.67 6.71
CA TYR A 51 -21.08 32.48 7.76
C TYR A 51 -21.46 33.83 8.38
N GLY A 52 -22.76 34.15 8.41
CA GLY A 52 -23.24 35.43 8.90
C GLY A 52 -23.23 35.51 10.42
N LEU A 53 -22.77 36.63 10.98
CA LEU A 53 -22.95 36.93 12.41
C LEU A 53 -24.43 36.93 12.77
N GLY A 54 -24.79 36.26 13.87
CA GLY A 54 -26.18 36.12 14.32
C GLY A 54 -27.00 35.06 13.57
N SER A 55 -26.37 34.26 12.70
CA SER A 55 -27.02 33.11 12.08
C SER A 55 -27.42 32.08 13.14
N ALA A 56 -28.66 31.59 13.09
CA ALA A 56 -29.18 30.61 14.04
C ALA A 56 -28.78 29.15 13.71
N ASN A 57 -28.26 28.92 12.50
CA ASN A 57 -27.89 27.58 12.03
C ASN A 57 -26.43 27.27 12.41
N PRO A 58 -26.08 26.08 12.87
CA PRO A 58 -24.71 25.73 13.19
C PRO A 58 -23.79 25.76 11.95
N VAL A 59 -22.51 26.09 12.16
CA VAL A 59 -21.45 25.84 11.18
C VAL A 59 -21.11 24.35 11.22
N ILE A 60 -21.05 23.72 10.04
CA ILE A 60 -20.61 22.34 9.89
C ILE A 60 -19.15 22.34 9.52
N ILE A 61 -18.33 21.62 10.28
CA ILE A 61 -16.95 21.33 9.90
C ILE A 61 -16.93 20.01 9.14
N VAL A 62 -16.47 20.09 7.89
CA VAL A 62 -16.28 18.91 7.03
C VAL A 62 -14.79 18.67 6.93
N PHE A 63 -14.35 17.43 7.18
CA PHE A 63 -12.97 17.04 6.98
C PHE A 63 -12.87 15.82 6.06
N TRP A 64 -11.74 15.72 5.36
CA TRP A 64 -11.42 14.58 4.52
C TRP A 64 -9.92 14.29 4.52
N ILE A 65 -9.56 13.02 4.39
CA ILE A 65 -8.16 12.58 4.25
C ILE A 65 -7.91 12.16 2.81
N ASN A 66 -6.79 12.59 2.24
CA ASN A 66 -6.48 12.37 0.82
C ASN A 66 -6.16 10.92 0.45
N SER A 67 -5.84 10.08 1.44
CA SER A 67 -5.41 8.69 1.22
C SER A 67 -5.99 7.77 2.27
N ILE A 68 -6.29 6.53 1.86
CA ILE A 68 -6.69 5.46 2.76
C ILE A 68 -5.46 4.90 3.51
N PRO A 69 -5.64 4.25 4.67
CA PRO A 69 -4.56 3.52 5.32
C PRO A 69 -3.92 2.48 4.39
N PRO A 70 -2.60 2.23 4.47
CA PRO A 70 -1.95 1.17 3.69
C PRO A 70 -2.53 -0.24 3.92
N THR A 71 -3.17 -0.46 5.07
CA THR A 71 -3.83 -1.73 5.41
C THR A 71 -5.27 -1.83 4.90
N ALA A 72 -5.82 -0.78 4.30
CA ALA A 72 -7.19 -0.77 3.82
C ALA A 72 -7.35 -1.68 2.59
N ALA A 73 -7.99 -2.83 2.79
CA ALA A 73 -8.28 -3.81 1.74
C ALA A 73 -9.71 -4.36 1.84
N GLY A 74 -10.26 -4.82 0.71
CA GLY A 74 -11.61 -5.39 0.65
C GLY A 74 -12.74 -4.35 0.74
N THR A 75 -13.98 -4.83 0.93
CA THR A 75 -15.19 -4.00 0.92
C THR A 75 -15.36 -3.14 2.17
N THR A 76 -14.71 -3.50 3.28
CA THR A 76 -14.80 -2.82 4.57
C THR A 76 -13.44 -2.46 5.14
N GLY A 77 -12.45 -2.20 4.27
CA GLY A 77 -11.06 -1.97 4.65
C GLY A 77 -10.89 -0.91 5.75
N ASP A 78 -9.75 -1.01 6.43
CA ASP A 78 -9.40 -0.16 7.56
C ASP A 78 -9.56 1.33 7.25
N ARG A 79 -9.89 2.09 8.30
CA ARG A 79 -10.00 3.55 8.24
C ARG A 79 -8.97 4.16 9.19
N TRP A 80 -8.58 5.40 8.91
CA TRP A 80 -7.81 6.18 9.87
C TRP A 80 -8.63 6.37 11.16
N LEU A 81 -7.98 6.19 12.31
CA LEU A 81 -8.57 6.29 13.64
C LEU A 81 -7.77 7.27 14.50
N GLY A 82 -8.37 7.78 15.57
CA GLY A 82 -7.67 8.63 16.54
C GLY A 82 -7.31 10.03 16.04
N MET A 83 -8.02 10.55 15.03
CA MET A 83 -7.82 11.92 14.54
C MET A 83 -8.48 12.92 15.49
N THR A 84 -7.76 14.01 15.80
CA THR A 84 -8.26 15.14 16.60
C THR A 84 -8.18 16.41 15.76
N LEU A 85 -9.23 17.23 15.82
CA LEU A 85 -9.26 18.55 15.23
C LEU A 85 -9.32 19.59 16.36
N ASP A 86 -8.27 20.38 16.46
CA ASP A 86 -8.23 21.54 17.36
C ASP A 86 -8.75 22.77 16.61
N VAL A 87 -9.81 23.38 17.14
CA VAL A 87 -10.41 24.61 16.61
C VAL A 87 -10.10 25.75 17.58
N THR A 88 -9.41 26.78 17.10
CA THR A 88 -9.02 27.97 17.88
C THR A 88 -9.78 29.21 17.43
#